data_AF-A0A520JAT6-F1
#
_entry.id   AF-A0A520JAT6-F1
#
_cell.length_a   1.000
_cell.length_b   1.000
_cell.length_c   1.000
_cell.angle_alpha   90.00
_cell.angle_beta   90.00
_cell.angle_gamma   90.00
#
_symmetry.space_group_name_H-M   'P 1'
#
loop_
_entity.id
_entity.type
_entity.pdbx_description
1 polymer ?
#
loop_
_entity_poly.entity_id
_entity_poly.type
_entity_poly.pdbx_seq_one_letter_code
_entity_poly.pdbx_strand_id
1 'polypeptide(L)'
;QENAEDRAKQAYDDFHPLDGTFASNVIVQVKNGAIDFQPREPFHPLFGAMPRTPLMMEFQITKEYLGQATHLAYLGPMFEETLRADTLAQGTGSTVARVVDGTLDHHALTGMAGVANIGRDRDWSGSTFNQANWYAFGRFAWNPDDTSDGIARDWAAMTFDPAPATVAPIVRMMAGSREAVVDYMTPLGLAHVMATGHHYGPGPWVANLKRPEWNPVYYHRADKAGIGFDRTKTGSDAIAQYSPALARQLTNPATTPERDLLWFHHVAWDRRMASGRTLWAELVDDYDQGVGYVASMRRQWDALKPSIDSARWAKTATYLAVQQREAQWWRDASLAYWMSVNGLPLPAGTAAPAHDLAWYKAQHFPYAPGNPQ
;
A
#
# COMPACT_ATOMS: atom_id res chain seq x y z
N GLN A 1 16.31 -9.70 -20.51
CA GLN A 1 16.24 -8.53 -21.41
C GLN A 1 15.53 -7.43 -20.63
N GLU A 2 15.97 -6.18 -20.67
CA GLU A 2 15.19 -5.10 -20.05
C GLU A 2 13.92 -4.89 -20.88
N ASN A 3 12.78 -5.39 -20.39
CA ASN A 3 11.47 -5.20 -21.01
C ASN A 3 10.99 -3.77 -20.69
N ALA A 4 11.06 -2.89 -21.68
CA ALA A 4 11.05 -1.43 -21.48
C ALA A 4 9.65 -0.78 -21.46
N GLU A 5 8.56 -1.54 -21.56
CA GLU A 5 7.22 -0.98 -21.81
C GLU A 5 6.49 -0.55 -20.51
N ASP A 6 6.38 -1.44 -19.52
CA ASP A 6 5.78 -1.19 -18.20
C ASP A 6 6.47 -2.05 -17.13
N ARG A 7 6.97 -1.44 -16.05
CA ARG A 7 7.61 -2.18 -14.94
C ARG A 7 6.67 -3.23 -14.34
N ALA A 8 5.37 -2.94 -14.25
CA ALA A 8 4.39 -3.86 -13.68
C ALA A 8 4.25 -5.17 -14.48
N LYS A 9 4.69 -5.19 -15.75
CA LYS A 9 4.61 -6.38 -16.61
C LYS A 9 5.79 -7.33 -16.45
N GLN A 10 6.95 -6.81 -16.02
CA GLN A 10 8.25 -7.46 -16.22
C GLN A 10 8.33 -8.83 -15.57
N ALA A 11 7.97 -8.95 -14.29
CA ALA A 11 8.05 -10.22 -13.57
C ALA A 11 7.12 -11.28 -14.17
N TYR A 12 5.93 -10.89 -14.63
CA TYR A 12 5.04 -11.81 -15.34
C TYR A 12 5.66 -12.26 -16.67
N ASP A 13 6.11 -11.32 -17.50
CA ASP A 13 6.66 -11.62 -18.83
C ASP A 13 7.92 -12.50 -18.75
N ASP A 14 8.73 -12.34 -17.70
CA ASP A 14 9.93 -13.13 -17.47
C ASP A 14 9.63 -14.54 -16.93
N PHE A 15 8.64 -14.71 -16.03
CA PHE A 15 8.41 -15.98 -15.33
C PHE A 15 7.27 -16.82 -15.89
N HIS A 16 6.20 -16.22 -16.41
CA HIS A 16 5.06 -16.97 -16.97
C HIS A 16 5.49 -17.98 -18.07
N PRO A 17 6.37 -17.62 -19.03
CA PRO A 17 6.85 -18.58 -20.04
C PRO A 17 7.64 -19.77 -19.48
N LEU A 18 8.11 -19.68 -18.22
CA LEU A 18 8.87 -20.72 -17.53
C LEU A 18 8.00 -21.68 -16.73
N ASP A 19 6.67 -21.50 -16.74
CA ASP A 19 5.75 -22.37 -15.99
C ASP A 19 5.93 -23.86 -16.36
N GLY A 20 6.17 -24.70 -15.35
CA GLY A 20 6.39 -26.14 -15.49
C GLY A 20 7.82 -26.54 -15.91
N THR A 21 8.75 -25.59 -16.01
CA THR A 21 10.16 -25.88 -16.33
C THR A 21 11.06 -26.00 -15.10
N PHE A 22 10.60 -25.51 -13.96
CA PHE A 22 11.32 -25.57 -12.70
C PHE A 22 11.36 -27.01 -12.14
N ALA A 23 12.44 -27.34 -11.43
CA ALA A 23 12.54 -28.62 -10.73
C ALA A 23 11.51 -28.73 -9.60
N SER A 24 11.14 -29.95 -9.21
CA SER A 24 10.06 -30.21 -8.25
C SER A 24 10.32 -29.70 -6.83
N ASN A 25 11.57 -29.34 -6.50
CA ASN A 25 11.96 -28.76 -5.21
C ASN A 25 12.15 -27.24 -5.26
N VAL A 26 11.71 -26.58 -6.33
CA VAL A 26 11.77 -25.13 -6.50
C VAL A 26 10.39 -24.51 -6.24
N ILE A 27 10.40 -23.39 -5.54
CA ILE A 27 9.24 -22.51 -5.36
C ILE A 27 9.64 -21.10 -5.82
N VAL A 28 8.76 -20.43 -6.57
CA VAL A 28 9.01 -19.05 -7.00
C VAL A 28 8.39 -18.11 -5.97
N GLN A 29 9.24 -17.29 -5.34
CA GLN A 29 8.80 -16.28 -4.38
C GLN A 29 8.37 -15.00 -5.10
N VAL A 30 7.12 -14.59 -4.90
CA VAL A 30 6.49 -13.48 -5.61
C VAL A 30 5.94 -12.47 -4.59
N LYS A 31 6.28 -11.19 -4.74
CA LYS A 31 5.71 -10.12 -3.91
C LYS A 31 4.20 -10.04 -4.08
N ASN A 32 3.50 -9.49 -3.08
CA ASN A 32 2.05 -9.33 -3.14
C ASN A 32 1.56 -8.47 -4.30
N GLY A 33 2.37 -7.53 -4.81
CA GLY A 33 2.08 -6.69 -5.96
C GLY A 33 3.21 -6.69 -6.99
N ALA A 34 2.97 -6.08 -8.14
CA ALA A 34 3.85 -6.13 -9.31
C ALA A 34 4.97 -5.06 -9.33
N ILE A 35 5.00 -4.14 -8.36
CA ILE A 35 6.01 -3.08 -8.29
C ILE A 35 6.97 -3.30 -7.12
N ASP A 36 6.60 -2.85 -5.92
CA ASP A 36 7.49 -2.87 -4.75
C ASP A 36 6.79 -2.42 -3.47
N PHE A 37 5.93 -3.28 -2.89
CA PHE A 37 5.37 -3.11 -1.55
C PHE A 37 4.73 -1.73 -1.29
N GLN A 38 4.15 -1.11 -2.32
CA GLN A 38 3.51 0.19 -2.19
C GLN A 38 2.34 0.13 -1.19
N PRO A 39 1.90 1.27 -0.62
CA PRO A 39 0.83 1.27 0.38
C PRO A 39 -0.42 0.49 -0.05
N ARG A 40 -0.73 0.50 -1.34
CA ARG A 40 -1.64 -0.45 -2.00
C ARG A 40 -1.11 -0.77 -3.40
N GLU A 41 -1.22 -2.04 -3.78
CA GLU A 41 -1.08 -2.54 -5.16
C GLU A 41 -2.17 -3.57 -5.41
N PRO A 42 -2.66 -3.73 -6.65
CA PRO A 42 -3.35 -4.94 -7.06
C PRO A 42 -2.47 -6.17 -6.83
N PHE A 43 -3.08 -7.34 -6.63
CA PHE A 43 -2.32 -8.57 -6.45
C PHE A 43 -1.46 -8.86 -7.68
N HIS A 44 -0.27 -9.46 -7.49
CA HIS A 44 0.62 -9.76 -8.60
C HIS A 44 -0.02 -10.78 -9.58
N PRO A 45 -0.06 -10.53 -10.90
CA PRO A 45 -0.76 -11.39 -11.86
C PRO A 45 -0.17 -12.79 -12.05
N LEU A 46 0.98 -13.11 -11.44
CA LEU A 46 1.52 -14.47 -11.44
C LEU A 46 0.64 -15.41 -10.60
N PHE A 47 0.00 -14.88 -9.55
CA PHE A 47 -0.98 -15.64 -8.77
C PHE A 47 -2.20 -15.94 -9.64
N GLY A 48 -2.35 -17.20 -10.04
CA GLY A 48 -3.37 -17.68 -10.95
C GLY A 48 -2.92 -17.87 -12.41
N ALA A 49 -1.64 -17.61 -12.73
CA ALA A 49 -1.11 -17.74 -14.08
C ALA A 49 -0.01 -18.81 -14.25
N MET A 50 0.47 -19.43 -13.17
CA MET A 50 1.51 -20.48 -13.20
C MET A 50 1.05 -21.79 -12.54
N PRO A 51 0.06 -22.51 -13.10
CA PRO A 51 -0.54 -23.69 -12.46
C PRO A 51 0.39 -24.92 -12.40
N ARG A 52 1.57 -24.89 -13.04
CA ARG A 52 2.54 -26.01 -13.03
C ARG A 52 3.79 -25.68 -12.22
N THR A 53 3.82 -24.55 -11.53
CA THR A 53 4.96 -24.08 -10.74
C THR A 53 4.48 -23.57 -9.39
N PRO A 54 4.94 -24.15 -8.27
CA PRO A 54 4.61 -23.63 -6.95
C PRO A 54 5.03 -22.16 -6.79
N LEU A 55 4.10 -21.33 -6.34
CA LEU A 55 4.35 -19.94 -5.97
C LEU A 55 4.26 -19.79 -4.44
N MET A 56 5.14 -18.97 -3.86
CA MET A 56 4.98 -18.48 -2.49
C MET A 56 4.86 -16.97 -2.44
N MET A 57 4.09 -16.48 -1.48
CA MET A 57 3.92 -15.05 -1.24
C MET A 57 5.16 -14.45 -0.57
N GLU A 58 5.53 -13.24 -0.95
CA GLU A 58 6.41 -12.36 -0.18
C GLU A 58 5.64 -11.11 0.25
N PHE A 59 5.57 -10.87 1.56
CA PHE A 59 5.06 -9.63 2.15
C PHE A 59 6.19 -8.83 2.79
N GLN A 60 6.07 -7.51 2.80
CA GLN A 60 6.93 -6.64 3.61
C GLN A 60 6.30 -6.41 4.98
N ILE A 61 6.97 -6.87 6.06
CA ILE A 61 6.55 -6.54 7.44
C ILE A 61 7.20 -5.23 7.88
N THR A 62 8.45 -5.01 7.44
CA THR A 62 9.10 -3.69 7.56
C THR A 62 8.36 -2.69 6.68
N LYS A 63 8.24 -1.46 7.15
CA LYS A 63 7.38 -0.45 6.53
C LYS A 63 8.19 0.54 5.70
N GLU A 64 8.92 0.03 4.72
CA GLU A 64 9.76 0.89 3.86
C GLU A 64 8.94 2.02 3.23
N TYR A 65 7.76 1.69 2.71
CA TYR A 65 6.85 2.61 2.02
C TYR A 65 5.66 3.09 2.88
N LEU A 66 5.58 2.67 4.15
CA LEU A 66 4.44 2.89 5.03
C LEU A 66 4.83 3.70 6.27
N GLY A 67 5.74 4.67 6.08
CA GLY A 67 6.20 5.59 7.13
C GLY A 67 7.10 4.95 8.20
N GLN A 68 7.82 3.89 7.82
CA GLN A 68 8.93 3.30 8.56
C GLN A 68 8.59 3.04 10.04
N ALA A 69 9.44 3.46 10.99
CA ALA A 69 9.20 3.21 12.41
C ALA A 69 8.16 4.15 13.05
N THR A 70 7.91 5.33 12.47
CA THR A 70 7.17 6.42 13.13
C THR A 70 5.67 6.42 12.84
N HIS A 71 5.23 5.80 11.74
CA HIS A 71 3.82 5.76 11.38
C HIS A 71 3.12 4.52 11.93
N LEU A 72 1.97 4.66 12.57
CA LEU A 72 1.09 3.52 12.84
C LEU A 72 0.42 3.13 11.51
N ALA A 73 0.74 1.93 11.02
CA ALA A 73 0.14 1.29 9.86
C ALA A 73 0.09 -0.22 10.13
N TYR A 74 -1.07 -0.71 10.56
CA TYR A 74 -1.31 -2.13 10.79
C TYR A 74 -1.54 -2.85 9.46
N LEU A 75 -0.72 -3.86 9.16
CA LEU A 75 -0.69 -4.51 7.85
C LEU A 75 -1.65 -5.69 7.71
N GLY A 76 -2.33 -6.08 8.80
CA GLY A 76 -3.35 -7.15 8.74
C GLY A 76 -4.36 -6.97 7.60
N PRO A 77 -4.97 -5.78 7.43
CA PRO A 77 -5.89 -5.51 6.32
C PRO A 77 -5.25 -5.64 4.94
N MET A 78 -3.96 -5.30 4.77
CA MET A 78 -3.25 -5.46 3.49
C MET A 78 -3.01 -6.95 3.17
N PHE A 79 -2.59 -7.73 4.17
CA PHE A 79 -2.39 -9.17 3.99
C PHE A 79 -3.71 -9.86 3.67
N GLU A 80 -4.77 -9.53 4.41
CA GLU A 80 -6.13 -10.03 4.17
C GLU A 80 -6.67 -9.62 2.79
N GLU A 81 -6.54 -8.35 2.40
CA GLU A 81 -6.95 -7.83 1.08
C GLU A 81 -6.27 -8.60 -0.05
N THR A 82 -4.97 -8.89 0.08
CA THR A 82 -4.20 -9.64 -0.91
C THR A 82 -4.62 -11.11 -0.94
N LEU A 83 -4.64 -11.80 0.20
CA LEU A 83 -4.92 -13.24 0.29
C LEU A 83 -6.36 -13.57 -0.15
N ARG A 84 -7.33 -12.68 0.14
CA ARG A 84 -8.72 -12.84 -0.29
C ARG A 84 -8.98 -12.43 -1.73
N ALA A 85 -8.04 -11.80 -2.42
CA ALA A 85 -8.24 -11.37 -3.80
C ALA A 85 -8.53 -12.58 -4.70
N ASP A 86 -9.65 -12.53 -5.41
CA ASP A 86 -10.05 -13.60 -6.33
C ASP A 86 -9.36 -13.40 -7.68
N THR A 87 -8.50 -14.35 -8.03
CA THR A 87 -7.77 -14.32 -9.31
C THR A 87 -8.68 -14.66 -10.49
N LEU A 88 -9.81 -15.32 -10.21
CA LEU A 88 -10.73 -15.91 -11.20
C LEU A 88 -10.06 -16.88 -12.19
N ALA A 89 -8.86 -17.40 -11.86
CA ALA A 89 -8.08 -18.27 -12.74
C ALA A 89 -8.82 -19.58 -13.08
N GLN A 90 -9.49 -20.19 -12.10
CA GLN A 90 -10.35 -21.36 -12.27
C GLN A 90 -11.82 -21.06 -11.87
N GLY A 91 -12.27 -19.82 -12.13
CA GLY A 91 -13.60 -19.33 -11.73
C GLY A 91 -13.63 -18.74 -10.32
N THR A 92 -14.84 -18.38 -9.85
CA THR A 92 -15.04 -17.74 -8.55
C THR A 92 -14.51 -18.59 -7.39
N GLY A 93 -13.84 -17.93 -6.44
CA GLY A 93 -13.19 -18.57 -5.31
C GLY A 93 -11.78 -19.07 -5.61
N SER A 94 -11.15 -18.61 -6.69
CA SER A 94 -9.74 -18.86 -7.01
C SER A 94 -8.85 -17.82 -6.32
N THR A 95 -8.92 -17.74 -4.99
CA THR A 95 -8.23 -16.68 -4.24
C THR A 95 -6.70 -16.83 -4.29
N VAL A 96 -5.97 -15.73 -4.09
CA VAL A 96 -4.51 -15.76 -3.93
C VAL A 96 -4.10 -16.72 -2.82
N ALA A 97 -4.84 -16.77 -1.70
CA ALA A 97 -4.63 -17.75 -0.63
C ALA A 97 -4.61 -19.19 -1.16
N ARG A 98 -5.56 -19.56 -2.03
CA ARG A 98 -5.66 -20.91 -2.60
C ARG A 98 -4.57 -21.23 -3.62
N VAL A 99 -4.00 -20.20 -4.25
CA VAL A 99 -2.80 -20.35 -5.08
C VAL A 99 -1.60 -20.69 -4.19
N VAL A 100 -1.37 -19.89 -3.14
CA VAL A 100 -0.15 -20.02 -2.31
C VAL A 100 -0.21 -21.17 -1.30
N ASP A 101 -1.39 -21.61 -0.89
CA ASP A 101 -1.59 -22.83 -0.08
C ASP A 101 -1.63 -24.11 -0.92
N GLY A 102 -1.51 -23.99 -2.24
CA GLY A 102 -1.46 -25.10 -3.19
C GLY A 102 -2.79 -25.81 -3.45
N THR A 103 -3.90 -25.41 -2.83
CA THR A 103 -5.19 -26.10 -2.97
C THR A 103 -5.86 -25.86 -4.32
N LEU A 104 -5.49 -24.79 -5.04
CA LEU A 104 -6.02 -24.50 -6.38
C LEU A 104 -5.41 -25.41 -7.46
N ASP A 105 -4.10 -25.65 -7.39
CA ASP A 105 -3.31 -26.34 -8.44
C ASP A 105 -2.63 -27.63 -7.94
N HIS A 106 -2.98 -28.09 -6.73
CA HIS A 106 -2.49 -29.31 -6.08
C HIS A 106 -0.97 -29.35 -5.85
N HIS A 107 -0.39 -28.24 -5.40
CA HIS A 107 1.03 -28.16 -5.05
C HIS A 107 1.32 -28.69 -3.64
N ALA A 108 2.41 -29.45 -3.50
CA ALA A 108 2.86 -29.96 -2.20
C ALA A 108 3.81 -28.98 -1.47
N LEU A 109 4.54 -28.15 -2.22
CA LEU A 109 5.41 -27.11 -1.67
C LEU A 109 4.65 -25.79 -1.68
N THR A 110 4.54 -25.18 -0.50
CA THR A 110 3.75 -23.96 -0.28
C THR A 110 4.47 -23.10 0.73
N GLY A 111 4.14 -21.81 0.78
CA GLY A 111 4.72 -20.94 1.79
C GLY A 111 4.37 -19.47 1.67
N MET A 112 4.78 -18.73 2.69
CA MET A 112 4.83 -17.28 2.70
C MET A 112 6.13 -16.82 3.37
N ALA A 113 6.76 -15.80 2.81
CA ALA A 113 7.90 -15.10 3.36
C ALA A 113 7.49 -13.69 3.81
N GLY A 114 8.05 -13.25 4.94
CA GLY A 114 7.83 -11.94 5.50
C GLY A 114 9.15 -11.22 5.68
N VAL A 115 9.35 -10.09 4.99
CA VAL A 115 10.55 -9.27 5.16
C VAL A 115 10.51 -8.62 6.55
N ALA A 116 11.35 -9.14 7.43
CA ALA A 116 11.40 -8.84 8.86
C ALA A 116 11.48 -7.33 9.19
N ASN A 117 10.81 -6.92 10.26
CA ASN A 117 10.84 -5.54 10.79
C ASN A 117 11.59 -5.38 12.13
N ILE A 118 12.43 -6.35 12.50
CA ILE A 118 13.12 -6.37 13.78
C ILE A 118 14.59 -5.99 13.66
N GLY A 119 15.14 -5.51 14.77
CA GLY A 119 16.56 -5.26 14.95
C GLY A 119 16.96 -5.36 16.42
N ARG A 120 18.03 -4.65 16.78
CA ARG A 120 18.60 -4.64 18.15
C ARG A 120 17.83 -3.79 19.16
N ASP A 121 16.79 -3.08 18.74
CA ASP A 121 15.97 -2.27 19.63
C ASP A 121 15.32 -3.15 20.70
N ARG A 122 15.13 -2.61 21.91
CA ARG A 122 14.66 -3.41 23.05
C ARG A 122 13.28 -4.03 22.82
N ASP A 123 12.44 -3.36 22.04
CA ASP A 123 11.11 -3.84 21.64
C ASP A 123 11.13 -4.54 20.28
N TRP A 124 12.32 -4.83 19.76
CA TRP A 124 12.66 -5.46 18.47
C TRP A 124 12.30 -4.61 17.26
N SER A 125 11.07 -4.11 17.18
CA SER A 125 10.50 -3.53 15.97
C SER A 125 10.52 -1.99 15.92
N GLY A 126 11.21 -1.34 16.87
CA GLY A 126 11.38 0.11 16.96
C GLY A 126 10.13 0.90 17.34
N SER A 127 8.93 0.39 17.06
CA SER A 127 7.62 0.92 17.45
C SER A 127 6.74 -0.20 18.00
N THR A 128 5.95 0.11 19.04
CA THR A 128 5.07 -0.85 19.71
C THR A 128 4.10 -1.50 18.73
N PHE A 129 3.46 -0.73 17.84
CA PHE A 129 2.50 -1.25 16.88
C PHE A 129 3.13 -2.01 15.70
N ASN A 130 4.46 -1.89 15.48
CA ASN A 130 5.14 -2.69 14.47
C ASN A 130 5.18 -4.18 14.86
N GLN A 131 5.08 -4.50 16.16
CA GLN A 131 4.98 -5.88 16.63
C GLN A 131 3.69 -6.56 16.14
N ALA A 132 2.60 -5.79 16.03
CA ALA A 132 1.32 -6.29 15.53
C ALA A 132 1.44 -6.80 14.09
N ASN A 133 2.30 -6.18 13.28
CA ASN A 133 2.52 -6.58 11.88
C ASN A 133 3.28 -7.92 11.80
N TRP A 134 4.29 -8.12 12.65
CA TRP A 134 4.99 -9.40 12.74
C TRP A 134 4.05 -10.51 13.22
N TYR A 135 3.25 -10.22 14.25
CA TYR A 135 2.24 -11.15 14.76
C TYR A 135 1.22 -11.50 13.66
N ALA A 136 0.68 -10.51 12.95
CA ALA A 136 -0.29 -10.73 11.90
C ALA A 136 0.28 -11.55 10.74
N PHE A 137 1.51 -11.29 10.30
CA PHE A 137 2.18 -12.12 9.31
C PHE A 137 2.20 -13.60 9.74
N GLY A 138 2.62 -13.89 10.97
CA GLY A 138 2.66 -15.26 11.49
C GLY A 138 1.28 -15.92 11.54
N ARG A 139 0.24 -15.17 11.90
CA ARG A 139 -1.14 -15.65 11.94
C ARG A 139 -1.67 -15.98 10.54
N PHE A 140 -1.51 -15.07 9.57
CA PHE A 140 -1.91 -15.32 8.18
C PHE A 140 -1.10 -16.43 7.51
N ALA A 141 0.20 -16.53 7.81
CA ALA A 141 1.04 -17.62 7.32
C ALA A 141 0.57 -19.01 7.84
N TRP A 142 0.00 -19.05 9.04
CA TRP A 142 -0.57 -20.26 9.62
C TRP A 142 -1.98 -20.56 9.08
N ASN A 143 -2.85 -19.55 9.02
CA ASN A 143 -4.20 -19.66 8.50
C ASN A 143 -4.54 -18.42 7.64
N PRO A 144 -4.53 -18.53 6.30
CA PRO A 144 -4.81 -17.40 5.41
C PRO A 144 -6.28 -16.93 5.46
N ASP A 145 -7.18 -17.71 6.07
CA ASP A 145 -8.60 -17.37 6.23
C ASP A 145 -8.92 -16.55 7.49
N ASP A 146 -7.94 -16.36 8.39
CA ASP A 146 -8.09 -15.50 9.59
C ASP A 146 -8.52 -14.07 9.19
N THR A 147 -9.02 -13.29 10.14
CA THR A 147 -9.41 -11.89 9.91
C THR A 147 -8.44 -10.93 10.56
N SER A 148 -8.17 -9.82 9.88
CA SER A 148 -7.29 -8.76 10.39
C SER A 148 -7.79 -8.18 11.71
N ASP A 149 -9.12 -8.02 11.90
CA ASP A 149 -9.74 -7.57 13.15
C ASP A 149 -9.55 -8.60 14.29
N GLY A 150 -9.77 -9.89 14.02
CA GLY A 150 -9.57 -10.95 15.01
C GLY A 150 -8.12 -11.02 15.49
N ILE A 151 -7.17 -10.97 14.55
CA ILE A 151 -5.73 -10.94 14.85
C ILE A 151 -5.36 -9.69 15.65
N ALA A 152 -5.92 -8.52 15.30
CA ALA A 152 -5.66 -7.27 16.01
C ALA A 152 -6.17 -7.34 17.46
N ARG A 153 -7.34 -7.94 17.70
CA ARG A 153 -7.89 -8.17 19.05
C ARG A 153 -6.99 -9.06 19.88
N ASP A 154 -6.58 -10.20 19.32
CA ASP A 154 -5.68 -11.14 19.98
C ASP A 154 -4.36 -10.43 20.38
N TRP A 155 -3.74 -9.74 19.42
CA TRP A 155 -2.48 -9.02 19.67
C TRP A 155 -2.64 -7.93 20.74
N ALA A 156 -3.70 -7.12 20.66
CA ALA A 156 -3.94 -6.03 21.60
C ALA A 156 -4.16 -6.55 23.04
N ALA A 157 -4.92 -7.64 23.19
CA ALA A 157 -5.16 -8.28 24.48
C ALA A 157 -3.89 -8.89 25.09
N MET A 158 -3.05 -9.54 24.27
CA MET A 158 -1.78 -10.13 24.70
C MET A 158 -0.72 -9.07 25.02
N THR A 159 -0.73 -7.95 24.29
CA THR A 159 0.33 -6.93 24.39
C THR A 159 0.04 -5.95 25.50
N PHE A 160 -1.19 -5.45 25.63
CA PHE A 160 -1.51 -4.37 26.55
C PHE A 160 -2.32 -4.84 27.76
N ASP A 161 -3.60 -5.11 27.54
CA ASP A 161 -4.55 -5.53 28.56
C ASP A 161 -5.78 -6.14 27.85
N PRO A 162 -6.34 -7.26 28.33
CA PRO A 162 -7.45 -7.95 27.66
C PRO A 162 -8.82 -7.27 27.87
N ALA A 163 -8.93 -6.23 28.69
CA ALA A 163 -10.20 -5.58 28.96
C ALA A 163 -10.78 -4.97 27.66
N PRO A 164 -12.08 -5.16 27.38
CA PRO A 164 -12.71 -4.60 26.19
C PRO A 164 -12.56 -3.08 26.05
N ALA A 165 -12.51 -2.36 27.18
CA ALA A 165 -12.28 -0.92 27.22
C ALA A 165 -10.89 -0.50 26.70
N THR A 166 -9.88 -1.39 26.77
CA THR A 166 -8.53 -1.18 26.23
C THR A 166 -8.42 -1.73 24.81
N VAL A 167 -8.89 -2.95 24.56
CA VAL A 167 -8.77 -3.63 23.26
C VAL A 167 -9.54 -2.91 22.17
N ALA A 168 -10.80 -2.52 22.42
CA ALA A 168 -11.66 -2.01 21.35
C ALA A 168 -11.16 -0.68 20.74
N PRO A 169 -10.69 0.33 21.51
CA PRO A 169 -10.07 1.53 20.93
C PRO A 169 -8.77 1.24 20.16
N ILE A 170 -7.92 0.33 20.65
CA ILE A 170 -6.66 -0.05 19.97
C ILE A 170 -6.97 -0.69 18.61
N VAL A 171 -7.89 -1.64 18.57
CA VAL A 171 -8.29 -2.31 17.33
C VAL A 171 -8.92 -1.33 16.34
N ARG A 172 -9.75 -0.39 16.81
CA ARG A 172 -10.31 0.66 15.97
C ARG A 172 -9.24 1.56 15.35
N MET A 173 -8.21 1.92 16.10
CA MET A 173 -7.07 2.67 15.56
C MET A 173 -6.31 1.86 14.51
N MET A 174 -6.08 0.57 14.77
CA MET A 174 -5.36 -0.32 13.85
C MET A 174 -6.12 -0.52 12.53
N ALA A 175 -7.44 -0.76 12.59
CA ALA A 175 -8.25 -1.17 11.46
C ALA A 175 -8.17 -0.24 10.24
N GLY A 176 -8.15 1.08 10.44
CA GLY A 176 -8.03 2.05 9.34
C GLY A 176 -6.63 2.67 9.19
N SER A 177 -5.65 2.25 10.00
CA SER A 177 -4.33 2.88 10.00
C SER A 177 -3.53 2.68 8.71
N ARG A 178 -3.65 1.51 8.06
CA ARG A 178 -3.07 1.29 6.73
C ARG A 178 -3.77 2.15 5.69
N GLU A 179 -5.10 2.22 5.74
CA GLU A 179 -5.86 3.01 4.77
C GLU A 179 -5.53 4.50 4.89
N ALA A 180 -5.39 5.02 6.11
CA ALA A 180 -4.92 6.38 6.30
C ALA A 180 -3.60 6.65 5.57
N VAL A 181 -2.66 5.70 5.57
CA VAL A 181 -1.39 5.83 4.83
C VAL A 181 -1.60 5.84 3.33
N VAL A 182 -2.47 4.98 2.81
CA VAL A 182 -2.87 5.01 1.40
C VAL A 182 -3.46 6.38 1.06
N ASP A 183 -4.38 6.88 1.88
CA ASP A 183 -5.11 8.12 1.68
C ASP A 183 -4.20 9.35 1.63
N TYR A 184 -3.28 9.51 2.60
CA TYR A 184 -2.36 10.66 2.61
C TYR A 184 -1.12 10.47 1.73
N MET A 185 -0.88 9.30 1.13
CA MET A 185 0.28 9.09 0.23
C MET A 185 -0.13 8.82 -1.21
N THR A 186 -0.89 7.75 -1.46
CA THR A 186 -1.14 7.14 -2.77
C THR A 186 -2.59 6.64 -2.93
N PRO A 187 -3.61 7.52 -2.81
CA PRO A 187 -5.01 7.12 -2.95
C PRO A 187 -5.37 6.75 -4.40
N LEU A 188 -6.55 6.11 -4.57
CA LEU A 188 -7.17 5.81 -5.86
C LEU A 188 -6.33 4.97 -6.85
N GLY A 189 -5.32 4.25 -6.36
CA GLY A 189 -4.43 3.43 -7.18
C GLY A 189 -3.18 4.17 -7.65
N LEU A 190 -2.91 5.37 -7.14
CA LEU A 190 -1.58 5.96 -7.23
C LEU A 190 -0.55 5.02 -6.62
N ALA A 191 0.69 5.15 -7.08
CA ALA A 191 1.81 4.39 -6.56
C ALA A 191 3.10 5.16 -6.78
N HIS A 192 4.11 4.87 -5.96
CA HIS A 192 5.48 5.34 -6.14
C HIS A 192 5.58 6.88 -6.21
N VAL A 193 4.87 7.58 -5.34
CA VAL A 193 4.92 9.06 -5.23
C VAL A 193 5.90 9.56 -4.16
N MET A 194 6.84 8.71 -3.74
CA MET A 194 7.84 8.98 -2.72
C MET A 194 9.07 9.68 -3.30
N ALA A 195 9.75 10.44 -2.45
CA ALA A 195 11.10 10.93 -2.68
C ALA A 195 12.09 9.75 -2.77
N THR A 196 13.11 9.92 -3.59
CA THR A 196 13.97 8.83 -4.03
C THR A 196 15.13 8.58 -3.07
N GLY A 197 15.59 7.34 -3.00
CA GLY A 197 16.70 6.90 -2.16
C GLY A 197 16.32 6.52 -0.73
N HIS A 198 15.40 7.26 -0.09
CA HIS A 198 15.00 6.99 1.31
C HIS A 198 13.51 6.63 1.51
N HIS A 199 12.65 6.85 0.51
CA HIS A 199 11.21 6.47 0.52
C HIS A 199 10.34 7.08 1.63
N TYR A 200 10.91 7.89 2.54
CA TYR A 200 10.23 8.48 3.71
C TYR A 200 9.17 9.56 3.40
N GLY A 201 9.45 10.44 2.45
CA GLY A 201 8.67 11.67 2.22
C GLY A 201 8.10 11.77 0.81
N PRO A 202 7.21 12.73 0.55
CA PRO A 202 6.64 12.98 -0.77
C PRO A 202 7.69 13.41 -1.77
N GLY A 203 7.58 12.87 -2.98
CA GLY A 203 8.36 13.29 -4.14
C GLY A 203 7.65 13.07 -5.48
N PRO A 204 6.33 13.32 -5.62
CA PRO A 204 5.62 13.03 -6.86
C PRO A 204 6.20 13.78 -8.08
N TRP A 205 6.91 14.89 -7.88
CA TRP A 205 7.55 15.67 -8.94
C TRP A 205 8.86 15.08 -9.48
N VAL A 206 9.39 14.00 -8.90
CA VAL A 206 10.72 13.49 -9.27
C VAL A 206 10.68 12.84 -10.67
N ALA A 207 11.54 13.33 -11.56
CA ALA A 207 11.57 13.01 -12.99
C ALA A 207 12.99 12.93 -13.59
N ASN A 208 14.03 12.91 -12.75
CA ASN A 208 15.43 13.08 -13.14
C ASN A 208 16.33 11.86 -12.86
N LEU A 209 15.76 10.71 -12.48
CA LEU A 209 16.52 9.48 -12.29
C LEU A 209 16.82 8.77 -13.61
N LYS A 210 17.92 8.00 -13.61
CA LYS A 210 18.50 7.36 -14.80
C LYS A 210 17.56 6.38 -15.50
N ARG A 211 16.76 5.65 -14.74
CA ARG A 211 15.79 4.67 -15.25
C ARG A 211 14.38 5.25 -15.13
N PRO A 212 13.59 5.30 -16.22
CA PRO A 212 12.24 5.87 -16.19
C PRO A 212 11.40 5.37 -15.03
N GLU A 213 11.37 4.06 -14.81
CA GLU A 213 10.61 3.35 -13.78
C GLU A 213 11.11 3.57 -12.34
N TRP A 214 12.19 4.34 -12.14
CA TRP A 214 12.56 4.83 -10.82
C TRP A 214 11.93 6.20 -10.51
N ASN A 215 11.37 6.87 -11.50
CA ASN A 215 10.79 8.20 -11.34
C ASN A 215 9.30 8.10 -10.97
N PRO A 216 8.84 8.76 -9.90
CA PRO A 216 7.42 8.94 -9.61
C PRO A 216 6.56 9.36 -10.81
N VAL A 217 7.04 10.28 -11.65
CA VAL A 217 6.28 10.75 -12.84
C VAL A 217 5.99 9.65 -13.86
N TYR A 218 6.76 8.56 -13.86
CA TYR A 218 6.51 7.40 -14.70
C TYR A 218 5.19 6.70 -14.36
N TYR A 219 4.86 6.65 -13.06
CA TYR A 219 3.71 5.90 -12.56
C TYR A 219 2.43 6.71 -12.67
N HIS A 220 2.43 7.94 -12.17
CA HIS A 220 1.18 8.71 -12.10
C HIS A 220 0.85 9.41 -13.43
N ARG A 221 1.81 9.67 -14.32
CA ARG A 221 1.62 10.29 -15.66
C ARG A 221 0.64 11.48 -15.67
N ALA A 222 0.74 12.33 -14.66
CA ALA A 222 -0.18 13.46 -14.49
C ALA A 222 0.15 14.56 -15.49
N ASP A 223 -0.89 15.11 -16.11
CA ASP A 223 -0.82 16.28 -16.97
C ASP A 223 -2.05 17.18 -16.78
N LYS A 224 -2.22 18.18 -17.64
CA LYS A 224 -3.37 19.10 -17.56
C LYS A 224 -4.72 18.42 -17.79
N ALA A 225 -4.75 17.34 -18.56
CA ALA A 225 -5.98 16.64 -18.92
C ALA A 225 -6.37 15.60 -17.87
N GLY A 226 -5.41 14.89 -17.29
CA GLY A 226 -5.70 13.79 -16.36
C GLY A 226 -4.50 13.23 -15.60
N ILE A 227 -4.72 12.07 -14.98
CA ILE A 227 -3.74 11.33 -14.18
C ILE A 227 -4.03 9.82 -14.26
N GLY A 228 -3.01 9.00 -14.01
CA GLY A 228 -3.05 7.55 -13.93
C GLY A 228 -2.27 6.88 -15.07
N PHE A 229 -2.14 5.56 -15.04
CA PHE A 229 -1.39 4.81 -16.04
C PHE A 229 -2.35 4.00 -16.91
N ASP A 230 -2.39 4.24 -18.23
CA ASP A 230 -3.17 3.40 -19.14
C ASP A 230 -2.51 2.01 -19.28
N ARG A 231 -3.09 1.03 -18.58
CA ARG A 231 -2.70 -0.39 -18.65
C ARG A 231 -3.72 -1.23 -19.40
N THR A 232 -4.65 -0.58 -20.09
CA THR A 232 -5.59 -1.24 -21.01
C THR A 232 -4.91 -1.56 -22.34
N LYS A 233 -5.65 -2.16 -23.28
CA LYS A 233 -5.18 -2.49 -24.63
C LYS A 233 -4.65 -1.30 -25.43
N THR A 234 -5.02 -0.07 -25.08
CA THR A 234 -4.53 1.14 -25.77
C THR A 234 -3.24 1.69 -25.16
N GLY A 235 -2.86 1.20 -23.98
CA GLY A 235 -1.63 1.55 -23.27
C GLY A 235 -0.65 0.38 -23.22
N SER A 236 -0.21 -0.02 -22.02
CA SER A 236 0.75 -1.12 -21.86
C SER A 236 0.16 -2.53 -21.99
N ASP A 237 -1.18 -2.65 -22.01
CA ASP A 237 -1.94 -3.91 -22.00
C ASP A 237 -1.57 -4.85 -20.83
N ALA A 238 -1.09 -4.32 -19.70
CA ALA A 238 -0.76 -5.14 -18.52
C ALA A 238 -2.00 -5.86 -17.93
N ILE A 239 -3.20 -5.33 -18.17
CA ILE A 239 -4.46 -6.01 -17.79
C ILE A 239 -4.56 -7.41 -18.42
N ALA A 240 -3.98 -7.63 -19.62
CA ALA A 240 -4.01 -8.92 -20.29
C ALA A 240 -3.22 -10.03 -19.56
N GLN A 241 -2.41 -9.69 -18.55
CA GLN A 241 -1.71 -10.64 -17.70
C GLN A 241 -2.61 -11.25 -16.61
N TYR A 242 -3.78 -10.67 -16.35
CA TYR A 242 -4.77 -11.25 -15.44
C TYR A 242 -5.69 -12.24 -16.18
N SER A 243 -6.45 -13.04 -15.42
CA SER A 243 -7.44 -13.95 -16.00
C SER A 243 -8.44 -13.20 -16.89
N PRO A 244 -8.96 -13.81 -17.98
CA PRO A 244 -9.89 -13.13 -18.88
C PRO A 244 -11.14 -12.58 -18.20
N ALA A 245 -11.59 -13.19 -17.10
CA ALA A 245 -12.73 -12.72 -16.32
C ALA A 245 -12.41 -11.43 -15.57
N LEU A 246 -11.27 -11.37 -14.88
CA LEU A 246 -10.84 -10.18 -14.17
C LEU A 246 -10.46 -9.06 -15.15
N ALA A 247 -9.76 -9.39 -16.23
CA ALA A 247 -9.39 -8.43 -17.27
C ALA A 247 -10.61 -7.70 -17.85
N ARG A 248 -11.76 -8.38 -18.04
CA ARG A 248 -13.01 -7.74 -18.49
C ARG A 248 -13.52 -6.68 -17.51
N GLN A 249 -13.40 -6.93 -16.21
CA GLN A 249 -13.77 -5.96 -15.18
C GLN A 249 -12.81 -4.77 -15.13
N LEU A 250 -11.51 -5.03 -15.23
CA LEU A 250 -10.47 -4.01 -15.13
C LEU A 250 -10.33 -3.14 -16.39
N THR A 251 -10.72 -3.64 -17.57
CA THR A 251 -10.61 -2.88 -18.84
C THR A 251 -11.55 -1.66 -18.88
N ASN A 252 -12.63 -1.66 -18.09
CA ASN A 252 -13.57 -0.54 -18.05
C ASN A 252 -13.39 0.26 -16.74
N PRO A 253 -13.07 1.57 -16.81
CA PRO A 253 -12.91 2.40 -15.62
C PRO A 253 -14.21 2.59 -14.82
N ALA A 254 -15.38 2.27 -15.37
CA ALA A 254 -16.65 2.28 -14.64
C ALA A 254 -16.88 1.03 -13.77
N THR A 255 -16.17 -0.07 -14.03
CA THR A 255 -16.26 -1.33 -13.27
C THR A 255 -14.99 -1.66 -12.50
N THR A 256 -13.90 -0.93 -12.75
CA THR A 256 -12.66 -1.01 -11.98
C THR A 256 -12.92 -0.42 -10.58
N PRO A 257 -12.56 -1.12 -9.49
CA PRO A 257 -12.63 -0.56 -8.14
C PRO A 257 -11.87 0.76 -8.06
N GLU A 258 -12.46 1.80 -7.45
CA GLU A 258 -11.85 3.15 -7.44
C GLU A 258 -10.48 3.18 -6.75
N ARG A 259 -10.28 2.31 -5.74
CA ARG A 259 -8.99 2.12 -5.07
C ARG A 259 -7.85 1.65 -5.98
N ASP A 260 -8.17 1.15 -7.17
CA ASP A 260 -7.22 0.63 -8.17
C ASP A 260 -7.33 1.41 -9.51
N LEU A 261 -8.15 2.46 -9.58
CA LEU A 261 -8.50 3.14 -10.83
C LEU A 261 -7.27 3.69 -11.56
N LEU A 262 -6.46 4.48 -10.84
CA LEU A 262 -5.29 5.15 -11.41
C LEU A 262 -4.12 4.19 -11.69
N TRP A 263 -4.19 2.97 -11.15
CA TRP A 263 -3.27 1.91 -11.53
C TRP A 263 -3.56 1.42 -12.95
N PHE A 264 -4.82 1.31 -13.35
CA PHE A 264 -5.19 0.71 -14.63
C PHE A 264 -5.54 1.71 -15.73
N HIS A 265 -5.92 2.94 -15.36
CA HIS A 265 -6.46 3.92 -16.29
C HIS A 265 -5.80 5.28 -16.12
N HIS A 266 -5.50 5.95 -17.24
CA HIS A 266 -5.35 7.42 -17.26
C HIS A 266 -6.71 8.05 -17.49
N VAL A 267 -7.17 8.88 -16.55
CA VAL A 267 -8.52 9.46 -16.55
C VAL A 267 -8.50 10.97 -16.32
N ALA A 268 -9.51 11.64 -16.87
CA ALA A 268 -9.64 13.08 -16.75
C ALA A 268 -9.94 13.55 -15.32
N TRP A 269 -9.42 14.71 -14.95
CA TRP A 269 -9.59 15.30 -13.61
C TRP A 269 -11.05 15.59 -13.22
N ASP A 270 -11.93 15.79 -14.20
CA ASP A 270 -13.35 16.08 -14.03
C ASP A 270 -14.25 14.82 -14.06
N ARG A 271 -13.65 13.63 -14.24
CA ARG A 271 -14.36 12.35 -14.16
C ARG A 271 -15.16 12.26 -12.87
N ARG A 272 -16.42 11.83 -12.95
CA ARG A 272 -17.26 11.60 -11.76
C ARG A 272 -16.91 10.27 -11.10
N MET A 273 -16.65 10.35 -9.80
CA MET A 273 -16.42 9.21 -8.91
C MET A 273 -17.75 8.72 -8.32
N ALA A 274 -17.76 7.58 -7.66
CA ALA A 274 -18.94 6.98 -7.04
C ALA A 274 -19.57 7.88 -5.97
N SER A 275 -18.74 8.69 -5.30
CA SER A 275 -19.16 9.74 -4.36
C SER A 275 -19.95 10.89 -5.01
N GLY A 276 -19.91 11.00 -6.35
CA GLY A 276 -20.42 12.14 -7.12
C GLY A 276 -19.42 13.29 -7.26
N ARG A 277 -18.31 13.28 -6.52
CA ARG A 277 -17.21 14.25 -6.70
C ARG A 277 -16.52 14.05 -8.05
N THR A 278 -15.80 15.06 -8.49
CA THR A 278 -14.83 14.86 -9.59
C THR A 278 -13.61 14.11 -9.06
N LEU A 279 -12.83 13.47 -9.92
CA LEU A 279 -11.59 12.80 -9.55
C LEU A 279 -10.66 13.72 -8.77
N TRP A 280 -10.52 14.98 -9.18
CA TRP A 280 -9.72 15.97 -8.44
C TRP A 280 -10.26 16.19 -7.02
N ALA A 281 -11.57 16.37 -6.86
CA ALA A 281 -12.16 16.61 -5.56
C ALA A 281 -12.16 15.35 -4.66
N GLU A 282 -12.26 14.16 -5.24
CA GLU A 282 -12.09 12.89 -4.51
C GLU A 282 -10.65 12.71 -4.04
N LEU A 283 -9.67 12.95 -4.92
CA LEU A 283 -8.26 12.88 -4.56
C LEU A 283 -7.92 13.81 -3.38
N VAL A 284 -8.44 15.04 -3.40
CA VAL A 284 -8.28 16.00 -2.28
C VAL A 284 -8.93 15.48 -1.00
N ASP A 285 -10.16 14.93 -1.10
CA ASP A 285 -10.87 14.36 0.05
C ASP A 285 -10.07 13.23 0.69
N ASP A 286 -9.54 12.29 -0.10
CA ASP A 286 -8.72 11.18 0.39
C ASP A 286 -7.50 11.70 1.17
N TYR A 287 -6.72 12.63 0.59
CA TYR A 287 -5.59 13.24 1.29
C TYR A 287 -6.00 13.86 2.65
N ASP A 288 -7.16 14.52 2.71
CA ASP A 288 -7.69 15.10 3.96
C ASP A 288 -8.18 14.02 4.95
N GLN A 289 -8.84 12.96 4.45
CA GLN A 289 -9.28 11.82 5.26
C GLN A 289 -8.10 11.12 5.92
N GLY A 290 -7.01 10.89 5.19
CA GLY A 290 -5.79 10.29 5.74
C GLY A 290 -5.22 11.09 6.92
N VAL A 291 -5.10 12.41 6.78
CA VAL A 291 -4.66 13.30 7.87
C VAL A 291 -5.66 13.28 9.04
N GLY A 292 -6.96 13.35 8.74
CA GLY A 292 -8.04 13.32 9.72
C GLY A 292 -8.06 12.04 10.55
N TYR A 293 -7.78 10.89 9.91
CA TYR A 293 -7.71 9.60 10.57
C TYR A 293 -6.54 9.54 11.55
N VAL A 294 -5.34 10.04 11.18
CA VAL A 294 -4.20 10.11 12.09
C VAL A 294 -4.51 11.02 13.30
N ALA A 295 -5.17 12.15 13.09
CA ALA A 295 -5.63 13.00 14.19
C ALA A 295 -6.63 12.27 15.11
N SER A 296 -7.50 11.42 14.55
CA SER A 296 -8.40 10.56 15.33
C SER A 296 -7.64 9.50 16.14
N MET A 297 -6.62 8.87 15.55
CA MET A 297 -5.76 7.90 16.26
C MET A 297 -5.10 8.54 17.48
N ARG A 298 -4.61 9.78 17.38
CA ARG A 298 -4.04 10.51 18.51
C ARG A 298 -5.05 10.69 19.64
N ARG A 299 -6.26 11.17 19.33
CA ARG A 299 -7.31 11.36 20.35
C ARG A 299 -7.70 10.04 21.02
N GLN A 300 -7.80 8.96 20.25
CA GLN A 300 -8.11 7.63 20.79
C GLN A 300 -6.98 7.10 21.68
N TRP A 301 -5.72 7.29 21.30
CA TRP A 301 -4.57 6.88 22.10
C TRP A 301 -4.42 7.71 23.38
N ASP A 302 -4.68 9.02 23.32
CA ASP A 302 -4.64 9.89 24.48
C ASP A 302 -5.68 9.48 25.54
N ALA A 303 -6.86 9.05 25.11
CA ALA A 303 -7.90 8.54 26.00
C ALA A 303 -7.51 7.23 26.72
N LEU A 304 -6.57 6.46 26.17
CA LEU A 304 -6.07 5.21 26.76
C LEU A 304 -4.96 5.44 27.81
N LYS A 305 -4.53 6.68 28.06
CA LYS A 305 -3.46 6.99 29.02
C LYS A 305 -3.61 6.34 30.41
N PRO A 306 -4.82 6.24 31.01
CA PRO A 306 -4.98 5.58 32.30
C PRO A 306 -4.79 4.06 32.26
N SER A 307 -4.92 3.43 31.08
CA SER A 307 -4.95 1.97 30.90
C SER A 307 -3.65 1.38 30.34
N ILE A 308 -2.70 2.23 29.93
CA ILE A 308 -1.44 1.80 29.31
C ILE A 308 -0.28 2.28 30.18
N ASP A 309 0.77 1.46 30.33
CA ASP A 309 1.96 1.90 31.05
C ASP A 309 2.58 3.14 30.41
N SER A 310 3.19 3.96 31.25
CA SER A 310 3.68 5.29 30.86
C SER A 310 4.70 5.25 29.72
N ALA A 311 5.55 4.22 29.67
CA ALA A 311 6.61 4.11 28.67
C ALA A 311 6.05 3.83 27.27
N ARG A 312 5.21 2.79 27.12
CA ARG A 312 4.58 2.48 25.83
C ARG A 312 3.57 3.53 25.42
N TRP A 313 2.82 4.10 26.37
CA TRP A 313 1.91 5.21 26.08
C TRP A 313 2.66 6.40 25.49
N ALA A 314 3.71 6.88 26.17
CA ALA A 314 4.47 8.05 25.75
C ALA A 314 5.14 7.82 24.39
N LYS A 315 5.77 6.65 24.18
CA LYS A 315 6.42 6.31 22.90
C LYS A 315 5.45 6.37 21.73
N THR A 316 4.30 5.70 21.84
CA THR A 316 3.28 5.71 20.80
C THR A 316 2.70 7.11 20.59
N ALA A 317 2.44 7.87 21.65
CA ALA A 317 1.93 9.24 21.54
C ALA A 317 2.90 10.16 20.79
N THR A 318 4.21 10.03 21.04
CA THR A 318 5.26 10.74 20.31
C THR A 318 5.26 10.37 18.83
N TYR A 319 5.17 9.09 18.49
CA TYR A 319 5.17 8.62 17.10
C TYR A 319 3.90 9.03 16.35
N LEU A 320 2.72 8.97 16.98
CA LEU A 320 1.50 9.48 16.36
C LEU A 320 1.54 11.01 16.12
N ALA A 321 2.23 11.77 16.97
CA ALA A 321 2.45 13.20 16.74
C ALA A 321 3.40 13.46 15.55
N VAL A 322 4.44 12.62 15.40
CA VAL A 322 5.32 12.62 14.21
C VAL A 322 4.51 12.28 12.96
N GLN A 323 3.76 11.19 12.99
CA GLN A 323 2.91 10.74 11.90
C GLN A 323 1.90 11.80 11.47
N GLN A 324 1.26 12.54 12.41
CA GLN A 324 0.31 13.58 12.01
C GLN A 324 0.99 14.72 11.27
N ARG A 325 2.17 15.16 11.74
CA ARG A 325 2.95 16.21 11.07
C ARG A 325 3.37 15.75 9.67
N GLU A 326 3.76 14.49 9.54
CA GLU A 326 4.23 13.93 8.27
C GLU A 326 3.09 13.63 7.31
N ALA A 327 1.93 13.16 7.79
CA ALA A 327 0.71 13.05 6.98
C ALA A 327 0.30 14.41 6.42
N GLN A 328 0.35 15.48 7.23
CA GLN A 328 0.09 16.84 6.76
C GLN A 328 1.10 17.27 5.69
N TRP A 329 2.39 16.96 5.89
CA TRP A 329 3.44 17.25 4.91
C TRP A 329 3.20 16.52 3.59
N TRP A 330 2.89 15.22 3.64
CA TRP A 330 2.54 14.41 2.48
C TRP A 330 1.34 15.00 1.71
N ARG A 331 0.25 15.30 2.42
CA ARG A 331 -0.94 15.93 1.87
C ARG A 331 -0.63 17.25 1.19
N ASP A 332 0.02 18.18 1.88
CA ASP A 332 0.26 19.51 1.33
C ASP A 332 1.25 19.51 0.16
N ALA A 333 2.31 18.71 0.23
CA ALA A 333 3.29 18.60 -0.85
C ALA A 333 2.69 17.97 -2.12
N SER A 334 1.88 16.92 -1.94
CA SER A 334 1.16 16.28 -3.04
C SER A 334 0.15 17.22 -3.68
N LEU A 335 -0.70 17.89 -2.89
CA LEU A 335 -1.69 18.83 -3.42
C LEU A 335 -1.04 20.03 -4.12
N ALA A 336 0.03 20.60 -3.56
CA ALA A 336 0.79 21.67 -4.21
C ALA A 336 1.36 21.22 -5.58
N TYR A 337 1.79 19.96 -5.69
CA TYR A 337 2.24 19.40 -6.95
C TYR A 337 1.10 19.20 -7.95
N TRP A 338 0.00 18.53 -7.55
CA TRP A 338 -1.13 18.27 -8.45
C TRP A 338 -1.74 19.55 -8.99
N MET A 339 -1.91 20.57 -8.14
CA MET A 339 -2.39 21.90 -8.56
C MET A 339 -1.45 22.56 -9.57
N SER A 340 -0.13 22.39 -9.43
CA SER A 340 0.84 22.92 -10.40
C SER A 340 0.74 22.26 -11.78
N VAL A 341 0.24 21.02 -11.83
CA VAL A 341 0.09 20.23 -13.06
C VAL A 341 -1.27 20.49 -13.71
N ASN A 342 -2.36 20.38 -12.93
CA ASN A 342 -3.73 20.45 -13.46
C ASN A 342 -4.29 21.88 -13.54
N GLY A 343 -3.76 22.84 -12.77
CA GLY A 343 -4.23 24.22 -12.72
C GLY A 343 -5.64 24.41 -12.13
N LEU A 344 -6.18 23.40 -11.44
CA LEU A 344 -7.51 23.42 -10.85
C LEU A 344 -7.48 24.06 -9.45
N PRO A 345 -8.52 24.83 -9.07
CA PRO A 345 -8.66 25.32 -7.71
C PRO A 345 -9.00 24.17 -6.76
N LEU A 346 -8.66 24.33 -5.49
CA LEU A 346 -9.11 23.40 -4.46
C LEU A 346 -10.64 23.46 -4.30
N PRO A 347 -11.29 22.32 -3.96
CA PRO A 347 -12.70 22.32 -3.58
C PRO A 347 -12.97 23.31 -2.44
N ALA A 348 -14.16 23.92 -2.45
CA ALA A 348 -14.55 24.89 -1.42
C ALA A 348 -14.46 24.31 -0.01
N GLY A 349 -13.90 25.06 0.93
CA GLY A 349 -13.71 24.63 2.32
C GLY A 349 -12.41 23.84 2.58
N THR A 350 -11.69 23.44 1.53
CA THR A 350 -10.40 22.77 1.67
C THR A 350 -9.32 23.76 2.11
N ALA A 351 -8.53 23.41 3.13
CA ALA A 351 -7.37 24.21 3.52
C ALA A 351 -6.29 24.14 2.44
N ALA A 352 -5.76 25.30 2.03
CA ALA A 352 -4.65 25.36 1.09
C ALA A 352 -3.36 24.76 1.71
N PRO A 353 -2.45 24.18 0.90
CA PRO A 353 -1.11 23.83 1.36
C PRO A 353 -0.44 24.99 2.08
N ALA A 354 0.25 24.70 3.19
CA ALA A 354 0.88 25.74 4.01
C ALA A 354 1.99 26.52 3.28
N HIS A 355 2.60 25.91 2.27
CA HIS A 355 3.68 26.47 1.45
C HIS A 355 3.46 26.16 -0.04
N ASP A 356 4.19 26.85 -0.91
CA ASP A 356 4.19 26.56 -2.34
C ASP A 356 5.01 25.30 -2.69
N LEU A 357 4.91 24.84 -3.94
CA LEU A 357 5.63 23.67 -4.42
C LEU A 357 7.17 23.86 -4.38
N ALA A 358 7.66 25.08 -4.57
CA ALA A 358 9.10 25.35 -4.56
C ALA A 358 9.69 25.11 -3.16
N TRP A 359 8.97 25.52 -2.12
CA TRP A 359 9.33 25.25 -0.73
C TRP A 359 9.39 23.74 -0.43
N TYR A 360 8.40 22.96 -0.89
CA TYR A 360 8.39 21.50 -0.68
C TYR A 360 9.53 20.79 -1.43
N LYS A 361 9.82 21.23 -2.66
CA LYS A 361 10.95 20.70 -3.46
C LYS A 361 12.32 21.02 -2.84
N ALA A 362 12.43 22.11 -2.09
CA ALA A 362 13.67 22.53 -1.45
C ALA A 362 13.98 21.79 -0.13
N GLN A 363 13.05 21.00 0.40
CA GLN A 363 13.27 20.26 1.64
C GLN A 363 14.36 19.18 1.44
N HIS A 364 15.24 19.05 2.43
CA HIS A 364 16.35 18.08 2.40
C HIS A 364 16.42 17.31 3.72
N PHE A 365 16.55 15.99 3.62
CA PHE A 365 16.51 15.07 4.75
C PHE A 365 17.79 14.21 4.77
N PRO A 366 18.94 14.79 5.19
CA PRO A 366 20.24 14.10 5.11
C PRO A 366 20.32 12.87 6.03
N TYR A 367 19.42 12.78 7.02
CA TYR A 367 19.34 11.68 7.98
C TYR A 367 18.07 10.84 7.81
N ALA A 368 17.43 10.89 6.63
CA ALA A 368 16.28 10.04 6.36
C ALA A 368 16.68 8.56 6.51
N PRO A 369 15.89 7.73 7.23
CA PRO A 369 16.29 6.35 7.43
C PRO A 369 16.31 5.58 6.10
N GLY A 370 17.30 4.70 5.94
CA GLY A 370 17.60 4.02 4.67
C GLY A 370 18.69 4.68 3.83
N ASN A 371 19.09 5.91 4.15
CA ASN A 371 20.16 6.62 3.45
C ASN A 371 21.15 7.29 4.43
N PRO A 372 21.98 6.51 5.15
CA PRO A 372 23.05 7.08 5.96
C PRO A 372 24.14 7.63 5.04
N GLN A 373 24.27 8.95 4.96
CA GLN A 373 25.47 9.58 4.38
C GLN A 373 26.65 9.56 5.35
#